data_AF-A0A8D8G5A4-F1
#
_entry.id   AF-A0A8D8G5A4-F1
#
_cell.length_a   1.000
_cell.length_b   1.000
_cell.length_c   1.000
_cell.angle_alpha   90.00
_cell.angle_beta   90.00
_cell.angle_gamma   90.00
#
_symmetry.space_group_name_H-M   'P 1'
#
loop_
_entity.id
_entity.type
_entity.pdbx_description
1 polymer ?
#
loop_
_entity_poly.entity_id
_entity_poly.type
_entity_poly.pdbx_seq_one_letter_code
_entity_poly.pdbx_strand_id
1 'polypeptide(L)'
;MDLEIIYKELNDSYNMAVRYTYQLSTFWNEALPKEICSMYRHLYQTFYLNENDHSWFDLPSADIVIQIQITMFYLELEYDFLSVSGTLRSVSGEVCRKILCSLHLHMSLIEEKLDNYVTLQARYLWLNYIFAKNEGDLHTAITKLKQLLLFISDQNDFFFVLLPNVSFTNYFDLSSVKVYIASLELKINMQNIKSLYETGKYEEVIHILKKCLNESCGSHLYYEHPLNKHAQMEVLLESLWRLGNFQDCISWAEKVLKYSTDNYFIISRNGSYSIEFARSINSALLYIHELIEKLGYIILEFEYISRMVQSIHKILTNLLDSQHDKNVSNNHIIDCWRAWIILHYVLEWENDRNVINRKNFTNQESNFLLESEEEKWFSSYMMFFVAHELLGRRQWCSKGNHKFLSMILNVTVPKLRSPLFEPYRDIIQECLEQTTFCLYGYPQKKARMRHIQDHETTPIDLSWPKAAQLLKIFRPHVLPQFNSYKIDSISTDMETLLQQCISTMPIKYNIIGHTKPIEDFINRKTNSLPMLFNSDVLCFKMNWIYYLLADYYFKCRDFSKAIQYYEMDLTVDPTRFDSWAGISLSKASKCETMIGSIEVLRTKRKRI
;
A
#
# COMPACT_ATOMS: atom_id res chain seq x y z
N MET A 1 38.03 73.79 18.63
CA MET A 1 38.54 73.90 17.24
C MET A 1 38.62 72.54 16.57
N ASP A 2 39.07 71.48 17.25
CA ASP A 2 39.21 70.15 16.62
C ASP A 2 37.89 69.43 16.29
N LEU A 3 36.82 69.65 17.08
CA LEU A 3 35.51 69.03 16.83
C LEU A 3 34.80 69.57 15.59
N GLU A 4 34.92 70.86 15.28
CA GLU A 4 34.32 71.46 14.08
C GLU A 4 35.03 71.02 12.79
N ILE A 5 36.35 70.84 12.84
CA ILE A 5 37.14 70.36 11.71
C ILE A 5 36.81 68.89 11.43
N ILE A 6 36.76 68.06 12.48
CA ILE A 6 36.36 66.65 12.38
C ILE A 6 34.91 66.53 11.87
N TYR A 7 33.99 67.38 12.36
CA TYR A 7 32.59 67.38 11.89
C TYR A 7 32.48 67.80 10.42
N LYS A 8 33.29 68.75 9.97
CA LYS A 8 33.32 69.21 8.57
C LYS A 8 33.93 68.16 7.63
N GLU A 9 35.02 67.51 8.03
CA GLU A 9 35.62 66.40 7.27
C GLU A 9 34.70 65.17 7.20
N LEU A 10 33.99 64.84 8.28
CA LEU A 10 32.96 63.80 8.30
C LEU A 10 31.79 64.13 7.36
N ASN A 11 31.35 65.40 7.35
CA ASN A 11 30.25 65.85 6.50
C ASN A 11 30.65 65.90 5.00
N ASP A 12 31.88 66.30 4.69
CA ASP A 12 32.41 66.27 3.32
C ASP A 12 32.60 64.82 2.82
N SER A 13 33.06 63.93 3.70
CA SER A 13 33.18 62.49 3.40
C SER A 13 31.81 61.82 3.19
N TYR A 14 30.82 62.19 4.00
CA TYR A 14 29.42 61.74 3.83
C TYR A 14 28.81 62.25 2.52
N ASN A 15 28.96 63.53 2.21
CA ASN A 15 28.48 64.11 0.94
C ASN A 15 29.15 63.47 -0.28
N MET A 16 30.42 63.08 -0.16
CA MET A 16 31.12 62.34 -1.21
C MET A 16 30.56 60.92 -1.37
N ALA A 17 30.26 60.22 -0.28
CA ALA A 17 29.61 58.91 -0.30
C ALA A 17 28.19 58.96 -0.88
N VAL A 18 27.41 60.01 -0.59
CA VAL A 18 26.07 60.25 -1.18
C VAL A 18 26.18 60.49 -2.68
N ARG A 19 27.12 61.32 -3.14
CA ARG A 19 27.33 61.55 -4.58
C ARG A 19 27.82 60.30 -5.31
N TYR A 20 28.63 59.49 -4.65
CA TYR A 20 29.14 58.24 -5.21
C TYR A 20 28.05 57.16 -5.31
N THR A 21 27.21 57.01 -4.28
CA THR A 21 26.04 56.12 -4.32
C THR A 21 25.01 56.57 -5.36
N TYR A 22 24.81 57.88 -5.51
CA TYR A 22 24.01 58.45 -6.60
C TYR A 22 24.56 58.05 -7.98
N GLN A 23 25.86 58.31 -8.24
CA GLN A 23 26.49 58.00 -9.53
C GLN A 23 26.49 56.49 -9.82
N LEU A 24 26.68 55.64 -8.82
CA LEU A 24 26.62 54.20 -9.04
C LEU A 24 25.20 53.71 -9.33
N SER A 25 24.18 54.32 -8.72
CA SER A 25 22.78 53.98 -8.99
C SER A 25 22.34 54.27 -10.43
N THR A 26 22.98 55.23 -11.13
CA THR A 26 22.67 55.49 -12.55
C THR A 26 23.09 54.33 -13.47
N PHE A 27 24.01 53.48 -13.01
CA PHE A 27 24.44 52.26 -13.71
C PHE A 27 23.68 51.00 -13.26
N TRP A 28 22.57 51.14 -12.53
CA TRP A 28 21.77 50.01 -12.01
C TRP A 28 21.31 49.03 -13.11
N ASN A 29 21.08 49.53 -14.33
CA ASN A 29 20.67 48.69 -15.47
C ASN A 29 21.83 48.03 -16.22
N GLU A 30 23.07 48.25 -15.78
CA GLU A 30 24.28 47.65 -16.36
C GLU A 30 24.88 46.61 -15.40
N ALA A 31 25.62 45.65 -15.94
CA ALA A 31 26.32 44.64 -15.15
C ALA A 31 27.58 45.25 -14.54
N LEU A 32 27.61 45.38 -13.22
CA LEU A 32 28.72 45.98 -12.47
C LEU A 32 29.65 44.88 -11.90
N PRO A 33 30.97 45.15 -11.79
CA PRO A 33 31.91 44.28 -11.09
C PRO A 33 31.48 43.99 -9.63
N LYS A 34 31.72 42.77 -9.15
CA LYS A 34 31.29 42.32 -7.80
C LYS A 34 31.90 43.16 -6.68
N GLU A 35 33.10 43.68 -6.88
CA GLU A 35 33.81 44.57 -5.95
C GLU A 35 33.10 45.91 -5.81
N ILE A 36 32.51 46.43 -6.90
CA ILE A 36 31.74 47.68 -6.87
C ILE A 36 30.39 47.44 -6.19
N CYS A 37 29.73 46.30 -6.45
CA CYS A 37 28.50 45.93 -5.78
C CYS A 37 28.66 45.77 -4.25
N SER A 38 29.76 45.17 -3.79
CA SER A 38 30.03 45.04 -2.35
C SER A 38 30.34 46.39 -1.69
N MET A 39 31.11 47.26 -2.36
CA MET A 39 31.34 48.63 -1.90
C MET A 39 30.04 49.43 -1.81
N TYR A 40 29.17 49.33 -2.83
CA TYR A 40 27.87 50.02 -2.84
C TYR A 40 27.01 49.64 -1.63
N ARG A 41 26.93 48.34 -1.31
CA ARG A 41 26.17 47.83 -0.18
C ARG A 41 26.65 48.42 1.16
N HIS A 42 27.97 48.49 1.37
CA HIS A 42 28.54 49.07 2.57
C HIS A 42 28.27 50.58 2.67
N LEU A 43 28.40 51.30 1.54
CA LEU A 43 28.13 52.74 1.48
C LEU A 43 26.65 53.05 1.73
N TYR A 44 25.74 52.23 1.20
CA TYR A 44 24.31 52.41 1.43
C TYR A 44 23.93 52.18 2.90
N GLN A 45 24.54 51.21 3.58
CA GLN A 45 24.29 51.01 5.02
C GLN A 45 24.70 52.24 5.85
N THR A 46 25.85 52.87 5.52
CA THR A 46 26.25 54.13 6.16
C THR A 46 25.35 55.31 5.77
N PHE A 47 24.79 55.30 4.56
CA PHE A 47 23.82 56.30 4.11
C PHE A 47 22.49 56.20 4.88
N TYR A 48 21.93 54.98 4.95
CA TYR A 48 20.67 54.69 5.64
C TYR A 48 20.72 54.96 7.16
N LEU A 49 21.87 54.73 7.81
CA LEU A 49 22.03 55.03 9.24
C LEU A 49 22.05 56.54 9.56
N ASN A 50 22.34 57.38 8.57
CA ASN A 50 22.49 58.83 8.75
C ASN A 50 21.28 59.64 8.24
N GLU A 51 20.45 59.07 7.35
CA GLU A 51 19.19 59.70 6.93
C GLU A 51 18.03 59.30 7.86
N ASN A 52 17.23 60.27 8.31
CA ASN A 52 15.96 60.01 8.98
C ASN A 52 14.86 59.77 7.94
N ASP A 53 14.03 58.74 8.10
CA ASP A 53 12.89 58.38 7.20
C ASP A 53 11.95 59.56 6.82
N HIS A 54 11.97 60.65 7.59
CA HIS A 54 11.18 61.86 7.34
C HIS A 54 11.75 62.79 6.25
N SER A 55 13.00 62.64 5.82
CA SER A 55 13.63 63.52 4.82
C SER A 55 13.08 63.36 3.40
N TRP A 56 12.42 62.24 3.11
CA TRP A 56 11.95 61.91 1.75
C TRP A 56 10.69 62.68 1.35
N PHE A 57 9.88 63.14 2.32
CA PHE A 57 8.63 63.89 2.05
C PHE A 57 8.87 65.34 1.63
N ASP A 58 10.04 65.89 1.92
CA ASP A 58 10.42 67.28 1.61
C ASP A 58 11.18 67.40 0.28
N LEU A 59 11.41 66.29 -0.42
CA LEU A 59 12.18 66.26 -1.67
C LEU A 59 11.32 66.58 -2.91
N PRO A 60 11.89 67.27 -3.92
CA PRO A 60 11.29 67.37 -5.25
C PRO A 60 11.02 66.00 -5.88
N SER A 61 10.02 65.92 -6.76
CA SER A 61 9.62 64.66 -7.42
C SER A 61 10.75 63.95 -8.19
N ALA A 62 11.70 64.70 -8.76
CA ALA A 62 12.88 64.13 -9.42
C ALA A 62 13.85 63.46 -8.43
N ASP A 63 14.06 64.07 -7.27
CA ASP A 63 14.98 63.58 -6.24
C ASP A 63 14.41 62.34 -5.51
N ILE A 64 13.08 62.24 -5.42
CA ILE A 64 12.40 61.04 -4.90
C ILE A 64 12.65 59.82 -5.81
N VAL A 65 12.60 59.98 -7.13
CA VAL A 65 12.83 58.88 -8.09
C VAL A 65 14.26 58.36 -7.99
N ILE A 66 15.22 59.26 -7.81
CA ILE A 66 16.62 58.95 -7.58
C ILE A 66 16.78 58.13 -6.28
N GLN A 67 16.17 58.58 -5.18
CA GLN A 67 16.26 57.86 -3.90
C GLN A 67 15.67 56.46 -4.01
N ILE A 68 14.55 56.31 -4.72
CA ILE A 68 13.96 55.00 -5.01
C ILE A 68 14.93 54.12 -5.80
N GLN A 69 15.61 54.65 -6.83
CA GLN A 69 16.62 53.89 -7.59
C GLN A 69 17.78 53.43 -6.72
N ILE A 70 18.32 54.31 -5.87
CA ILE A 70 19.41 54.01 -4.93
C ILE A 70 18.97 52.88 -3.99
N THR A 71 17.81 53.01 -3.36
CA THR A 71 17.29 52.05 -2.40
C THR A 71 16.91 50.70 -3.04
N MET A 72 16.31 50.71 -4.24
CA MET A 72 15.97 49.48 -4.95
C MET A 72 17.22 48.73 -5.41
N PHE A 73 18.24 49.45 -5.89
CA PHE A 73 19.52 48.83 -6.26
C PHE A 73 20.20 48.18 -5.06
N TYR A 74 20.18 48.84 -3.90
CA TYR A 74 20.66 48.25 -2.65
C TYR A 74 19.92 46.94 -2.31
N LEU A 75 18.58 46.92 -2.39
CA LEU A 75 17.77 45.75 -2.07
C LEU A 75 18.04 44.56 -3.00
N GLU A 76 18.29 44.80 -4.29
CA GLU A 76 18.68 43.75 -5.25
C GLU A 76 20.04 43.13 -4.91
N LEU A 77 21.02 43.97 -4.57
CA LEU A 77 22.36 43.51 -4.17
C LEU A 77 22.35 42.80 -2.81
N GLU A 78 21.55 43.28 -1.86
CA GLU A 78 21.36 42.65 -0.57
C GLU A 78 20.72 41.26 -0.73
N TYR A 79 19.74 41.13 -1.63
CA TYR A 79 19.16 39.83 -1.97
C TYR A 79 20.20 38.87 -2.57
N ASP A 80 20.98 39.32 -3.56
CA ASP A 80 22.02 38.49 -4.17
C ASP A 80 23.04 38.00 -3.12
N PHE A 81 23.51 38.90 -2.25
CA PHE A 81 24.41 38.53 -1.16
C PHE A 81 23.80 37.50 -0.20
N LEU A 82 22.57 37.74 0.27
CA LEU A 82 21.89 36.87 1.23
C LEU A 82 21.62 35.48 0.65
N SER A 83 21.37 35.40 -0.66
CA SER A 83 21.19 34.14 -1.37
C SER A 83 22.48 33.32 -1.46
N VAL A 84 23.64 33.99 -1.59
CA VAL A 84 24.97 33.36 -1.65
C VAL A 84 25.49 32.96 -0.26
N SER A 85 25.22 33.77 0.77
CA SER A 85 25.77 33.54 2.12
C SER A 85 24.97 32.53 2.97
N GLY A 86 23.75 32.16 2.55
CA GLY A 86 22.88 31.22 3.27
C GLY A 86 22.35 31.72 4.62
N THR A 87 22.70 32.94 5.04
CA THR A 87 22.32 33.59 6.32
C THR A 87 21.01 34.37 6.22
N LEU A 88 19.98 33.73 5.68
CA LEU A 88 18.69 34.35 5.33
C LEU A 88 17.71 34.57 6.52
N ARG A 89 18.10 34.20 7.75
CA ARG A 89 17.16 34.07 8.89
C ARG A 89 17.38 35.02 10.07
N SER A 90 18.28 36.02 10.01
CA SER A 90 18.43 36.95 11.15
C SER A 90 18.86 38.37 10.78
N VAL A 91 18.33 39.33 11.57
CA VAL A 91 18.64 40.78 11.70
C VAL A 91 18.56 41.64 10.43
N SER A 92 19.03 41.19 9.28
CA SER A 92 18.95 41.93 8.00
C SER A 92 17.53 42.05 7.45
N GLY A 93 16.65 41.08 7.76
CA GLY A 93 15.24 41.08 7.32
C GLY A 93 14.43 42.25 7.89
N GLU A 94 14.63 42.61 9.17
CA GLU A 94 13.90 43.73 9.79
C GLU A 94 14.26 45.08 9.16
N VAL A 95 15.53 45.28 8.82
CA VAL A 95 16.01 46.48 8.14
C VAL A 95 15.45 46.55 6.72
N CYS A 96 15.52 45.44 5.97
CA CYS A 96 14.95 45.37 4.61
C CYS A 96 13.43 45.61 4.61
N ARG A 97 12.70 45.09 5.62
CA ARG A 97 11.25 45.29 5.76
C ARG A 97 10.90 46.76 6.00
N LYS A 98 11.65 47.46 6.86
CA LYS A 98 11.47 48.90 7.08
C LYS A 98 11.70 49.69 5.80
N ILE A 99 12.78 49.38 5.07
CA ILE A 99 13.11 49.99 3.78
C ILE A 99 12.01 49.71 2.73
N LEU A 100 11.45 48.50 2.67
CA LEU A 100 10.35 48.17 1.76
C LEU A 100 9.05 48.92 2.13
N CYS A 101 8.80 49.15 3.42
CA CYS A 101 7.67 49.94 3.90
C CYS A 101 7.81 51.42 3.55
N SER A 102 8.99 52.03 3.69
CA SER A 102 9.22 53.41 3.27
C SER A 102 9.06 53.54 1.75
N LEU A 103 9.65 52.62 0.98
CA LEU A 103 9.46 52.56 -0.48
C LEU A 103 7.97 52.45 -0.88
N HIS A 104 7.15 51.69 -0.14
CA HIS A 104 5.71 51.58 -0.44
C HIS A 104 5.01 52.93 -0.43
N LEU A 105 5.27 53.75 0.60
CA LEU A 105 4.67 55.06 0.77
C LEU A 105 5.09 55.99 -0.37
N HIS A 106 6.36 55.98 -0.77
CA HIS A 106 6.87 56.85 -1.83
C HIS A 106 6.47 56.38 -3.24
N MET A 107 6.38 55.07 -3.49
CA MET A 107 5.86 54.54 -4.76
C MET A 107 4.40 54.93 -5.01
N SER A 108 3.59 55.11 -3.96
CA SER A 108 2.20 55.60 -4.09
C SER A 108 2.09 57.10 -4.40
N LEU A 109 3.17 57.86 -4.21
CA LEU A 109 3.22 59.31 -4.42
C LEU A 109 3.76 59.69 -5.81
N ILE A 110 4.32 58.74 -6.56
CA ILE A 110 4.83 58.98 -7.92
C ILE A 110 3.67 59.00 -8.90
N GLU A 111 3.57 60.07 -9.69
CA GLU A 111 2.63 60.16 -10.81
C GLU A 111 2.97 59.14 -11.91
N GLU A 112 1.97 58.49 -12.51
CA GLU A 112 2.08 57.53 -13.64
C GLU A 112 2.82 58.08 -14.89
N LYS A 113 3.16 59.37 -14.91
CA LYS A 113 3.73 60.09 -16.07
C LYS A 113 5.24 59.91 -16.26
N LEU A 114 5.92 59.09 -15.45
CA LEU A 114 7.34 58.79 -15.67
C LEU A 114 7.52 57.62 -16.63
N ASP A 115 8.38 57.79 -17.65
CA ASP A 115 8.73 56.75 -18.65
C ASP A 115 9.26 55.46 -18.01
N ASN A 116 9.87 55.54 -16.82
CA ASN A 116 10.43 54.40 -16.07
C ASN A 116 9.53 53.90 -14.92
N TYR A 117 8.32 54.43 -14.76
CA TYR A 117 7.43 54.06 -13.65
C TYR A 117 7.07 52.57 -13.67
N VAL A 118 6.80 52.02 -14.86
CA VAL A 118 6.40 50.61 -15.03
C VAL A 118 7.51 49.65 -14.62
N THR A 119 8.77 49.94 -14.97
CA THR A 119 9.91 49.08 -14.62
C THR A 119 10.24 49.17 -13.13
N LEU A 120 10.14 50.36 -12.53
CA LEU A 120 10.31 50.57 -11.09
C LEU A 120 9.23 49.84 -10.28
N GLN A 121 7.96 49.97 -10.66
CA GLN A 121 6.86 49.31 -9.96
C GLN A 121 6.95 47.78 -10.07
N ALA A 122 7.32 47.26 -11.24
CA ALA A 122 7.52 45.82 -11.43
C ALA A 122 8.67 45.27 -10.56
N ARG A 123 9.83 45.96 -10.52
CA ARG A 123 10.96 45.57 -9.66
C ARG A 123 10.63 45.69 -8.17
N TYR A 124 9.86 46.69 -7.76
CA TYR A 124 9.40 46.84 -6.37
C TYR A 124 8.52 45.66 -5.93
N LEU A 125 7.52 45.29 -6.74
CA LEU A 125 6.64 44.16 -6.44
C LEU A 125 7.41 42.83 -6.42
N TRP A 126 8.39 42.68 -7.32
CA TRP A 126 9.29 41.53 -7.36
C TRP A 126 10.17 41.41 -6.10
N LEU A 127 10.78 42.50 -5.65
CA LEU A 127 11.56 42.54 -4.42
C LEU A 127 10.71 42.19 -3.19
N ASN A 128 9.49 42.75 -3.08
CA ASN A 128 8.57 42.40 -1.99
C ASN A 128 8.23 40.91 -1.97
N TYR A 129 8.00 40.31 -3.15
CA TYR A 129 7.79 38.88 -3.26
C TYR A 129 9.01 38.08 -2.74
N ILE A 130 10.22 38.44 -3.17
CA ILE A 130 11.45 37.76 -2.79
C ILE A 130 11.66 37.80 -1.28
N PHE A 131 11.57 38.99 -0.68
CA PHE A 131 11.77 39.14 0.77
C PHE A 131 10.69 38.41 1.57
N ALA A 132 9.41 38.51 1.18
CA ALA A 132 8.32 37.77 1.83
C ALA A 132 8.50 36.25 1.73
N LYS A 133 8.92 35.74 0.57
CA LYS A 133 9.22 34.31 0.36
C LYS A 133 10.37 33.83 1.26
N ASN A 134 11.39 34.67 1.43
CA ASN A 134 12.56 34.37 2.25
C ASN A 134 12.26 34.38 3.76
N GLU A 135 11.40 35.28 4.21
CA GLU A 135 10.89 35.35 5.59
C GLU A 135 9.94 34.19 5.93
N GLY A 136 9.44 33.46 4.90
CA GLY A 136 8.50 32.36 5.06
C GLY A 136 7.03 32.79 5.03
N ASP A 137 6.74 34.07 4.82
CA ASP A 137 5.37 34.58 4.62
C ASP A 137 4.91 34.36 3.17
N LEU A 138 4.44 33.14 2.91
CA LEU A 138 3.98 32.73 1.60
C LEU A 138 2.71 33.50 1.16
N HIS A 139 1.86 33.94 2.09
CA HIS A 139 0.62 34.65 1.76
C HIS A 139 0.90 36.05 1.21
N THR A 140 1.79 36.79 1.86
CA THR A 140 2.24 38.09 1.36
C THR A 140 2.99 37.93 0.03
N ALA A 141 3.84 36.91 -0.08
CA ALA A 141 4.58 36.62 -1.30
C ALA A 141 3.67 36.37 -2.52
N ILE A 142 2.61 35.56 -2.38
CA ILE A 142 1.65 35.33 -3.46
C ILE A 142 0.86 36.60 -3.80
N THR A 143 0.44 37.36 -2.79
CA THR A 143 -0.33 38.59 -3.01
C THR A 143 0.47 39.58 -3.86
N LYS A 144 1.77 39.74 -3.57
CA LYS A 144 2.68 40.61 -4.33
C LYS A 144 2.95 40.11 -5.75
N LEU A 145 3.08 38.80 -5.96
CA LEU A 145 3.17 38.24 -7.31
C LEU A 145 1.87 38.40 -8.10
N LYS A 146 0.69 38.27 -7.48
CA LYS A 146 -0.60 38.49 -8.15
C LYS A 146 -0.77 39.96 -8.56
N GLN A 147 -0.36 40.89 -7.69
CA GLN A 147 -0.28 42.32 -8.04
C GLN A 147 0.68 42.56 -9.20
N LEU A 148 1.85 41.91 -9.20
CA LEU A 148 2.82 41.98 -10.30
C LEU A 148 2.23 41.43 -11.60
N LEU A 149 1.50 40.31 -11.54
CA LEU A 149 0.88 39.70 -12.71
C LEU A 149 -0.17 40.64 -13.34
N LEU A 150 -1.06 41.22 -12.52
CA LEU A 150 -2.06 42.19 -12.98
C LEU A 150 -1.40 43.41 -13.62
N PHE A 151 -0.36 43.93 -12.97
CA PHE A 151 0.36 45.10 -13.44
C PHE A 151 1.10 44.85 -14.76
N ILE A 152 1.69 43.67 -14.95
CA ILE A 152 2.36 43.29 -16.21
C ILE A 152 1.35 42.94 -17.30
N SER A 153 0.20 42.34 -16.97
CA SER A 153 -0.82 41.99 -17.97
C SER A 153 -1.52 43.19 -18.59
N ASP A 154 -1.55 44.32 -17.89
CA ASP A 154 -2.06 45.59 -18.43
C ASP A 154 -1.06 46.25 -19.41
N GLN A 155 0.16 45.73 -19.50
CA GLN A 155 1.21 46.18 -20.43
C GLN A 155 1.29 45.23 -21.64
N ASN A 156 1.89 45.70 -22.74
CA ASN A 156 2.04 44.93 -23.99
C ASN A 156 2.59 43.49 -23.75
N ASP A 157 2.18 42.54 -24.61
CA ASP A 157 2.49 41.09 -24.51
C ASP A 157 3.99 40.72 -24.38
N PHE A 158 4.91 41.66 -24.59
CA PHE A 158 6.37 41.46 -24.57
C PHE A 158 7.09 42.29 -23.49
N PHE A 159 6.55 42.39 -22.28
CA PHE A 159 7.23 43.03 -21.15
C PHE A 159 8.24 42.08 -20.48
N PHE A 160 9.52 42.45 -20.48
CA PHE A 160 10.59 41.73 -19.78
C PHE A 160 11.42 42.70 -18.92
N VAL A 161 11.74 42.30 -17.69
CA VAL A 161 12.61 43.09 -16.79
C VAL A 161 13.90 42.32 -16.54
N LEU A 162 15.03 42.95 -16.85
CA LEU A 162 16.37 42.43 -16.58
C LEU A 162 16.86 42.91 -15.20
N LEU A 163 17.53 42.01 -14.48
CA LEU A 163 18.16 42.21 -13.19
C LEU A 163 19.65 41.82 -13.33
N PRO A 164 20.47 42.68 -13.96
CA PRO A 164 21.83 42.32 -14.41
C PRO A 164 22.80 42.02 -13.25
N ASN A 165 22.51 42.53 -12.05
CA ASN A 165 23.36 42.42 -10.87
C ASN A 165 22.91 41.34 -9.86
N VAL A 166 21.91 40.53 -10.22
CA VAL A 166 21.44 39.38 -9.44
C VAL A 166 21.87 38.10 -10.16
N SER A 167 22.39 37.12 -9.42
CA SER A 167 22.99 35.90 -9.99
C SER A 167 22.02 34.72 -10.19
N PHE A 168 20.92 34.66 -9.43
CA PHE A 168 19.99 33.52 -9.43
C PHE A 168 18.70 33.75 -10.24
N THR A 169 18.26 35.00 -10.39
CA THR A 169 17.05 35.39 -11.17
C THR A 169 17.34 36.67 -11.95
N ASN A 170 18.03 36.55 -13.08
CA ASN A 170 18.57 37.69 -13.83
C ASN A 170 17.50 38.36 -14.70
N TYR A 171 16.30 37.80 -14.78
CA TYR A 171 15.15 38.41 -15.43
C TYR A 171 13.84 37.81 -14.90
N PHE A 172 12.74 38.52 -15.11
CA PHE A 172 11.40 37.95 -15.00
C PHE A 172 10.52 38.45 -16.15
N ASP A 173 9.68 37.54 -16.67
CA ASP A 173 8.68 37.79 -17.70
C ASP A 173 7.30 37.32 -17.20
N LEU A 174 6.26 37.62 -17.98
CA LEU A 174 4.88 37.23 -17.67
C LEU A 174 4.73 35.70 -17.47
N SER A 175 5.47 34.90 -18.24
CA SER A 175 5.47 33.44 -18.14
C SER A 175 6.11 32.97 -16.83
N SER A 176 7.27 33.51 -16.48
CA SER A 176 7.98 33.17 -15.24
C SER A 176 7.16 33.56 -14.01
N VAL A 177 6.52 34.73 -14.01
CA VAL A 177 5.64 35.16 -12.89
C VAL A 177 4.47 34.18 -12.70
N LYS A 178 3.83 33.71 -13.78
CA LYS A 178 2.78 32.68 -13.70
C LYS A 178 3.30 31.36 -13.09
N VAL A 179 4.50 30.93 -13.49
CA VAL A 179 5.14 29.73 -12.91
C VAL A 179 5.44 29.92 -11.43
N TYR A 180 5.95 31.09 -11.02
CA TYR A 180 6.22 31.39 -9.61
C TYR A 180 4.95 31.41 -8.77
N ILE A 181 3.85 32.00 -9.25
CA ILE A 181 2.54 31.97 -8.58
C ILE A 181 2.08 30.52 -8.39
N ALA A 182 2.07 29.72 -9.46
CA ALA A 182 1.65 28.32 -9.40
C ALA A 182 2.49 27.53 -8.38
N SER A 183 3.81 27.76 -8.34
CA SER A 183 4.72 27.09 -7.41
C SER A 183 4.46 27.47 -5.93
N LEU A 184 4.13 28.73 -5.66
CA LEU A 184 3.83 29.19 -4.30
C LEU A 184 2.44 28.76 -3.85
N GLU A 185 1.43 28.83 -4.72
CA GLU A 185 0.09 28.32 -4.43
C GLU A 185 0.15 26.84 -4.07
N LEU A 186 0.96 26.06 -4.79
CA LEU A 186 1.19 24.66 -4.45
C LEU A 186 1.82 24.51 -3.06
N LYS A 187 2.85 25.30 -2.72
CA LYS A 187 3.48 25.25 -1.38
C LYS A 187 2.51 25.60 -0.25
N ILE A 188 1.66 26.63 -0.41
CA ILE A 188 0.64 26.98 0.58
C ILE A 188 -0.37 25.83 0.72
N ASN A 189 -0.85 25.30 -0.41
CA ASN A 189 -1.80 24.20 -0.40
C ASN A 189 -1.22 22.96 0.29
N MET A 190 0.07 22.68 0.10
CA MET A 190 0.78 21.57 0.78
C MET A 190 0.85 21.73 2.30
N GLN A 191 0.92 22.96 2.84
CA GLN A 191 0.85 23.20 4.29
C GLN A 191 -0.53 22.87 4.86
N ASN A 192 -1.59 23.07 4.05
CA ASN A 192 -2.98 22.84 4.45
C ASN A 192 -3.44 21.39 4.25
N ILE A 193 -2.64 20.49 3.65
CA ILE A 193 -3.06 19.10 3.39
C ILE A 193 -3.42 18.36 4.67
N LYS A 194 -2.63 18.51 5.74
CA LYS A 194 -2.88 17.80 7.01
C LYS A 194 -4.24 18.18 7.60
N SER A 195 -4.55 19.48 7.64
CA SER A 195 -5.84 19.96 8.15
C SER A 195 -7.01 19.59 7.23
N LEU A 196 -6.82 19.66 5.90
CA LEU A 196 -7.83 19.23 4.93
C LEU A 196 -8.13 17.73 5.03
N TYR A 197 -7.10 16.92 5.28
CA TYR A 197 -7.23 15.48 5.50
C TYR A 197 -7.99 15.16 6.79
N GLU A 198 -7.64 15.81 7.90
CA GLU A 198 -8.31 15.64 9.20
C GLU A 198 -9.76 16.13 9.18
N THR A 199 -10.07 17.16 8.38
CA THR A 199 -11.44 17.66 8.20
C THR A 199 -12.26 16.86 7.18
N GLY A 200 -11.69 15.82 6.57
CA GLY A 200 -12.39 14.91 5.65
C GLY A 200 -12.64 15.47 4.25
N LYS A 201 -11.99 16.57 3.87
CA LYS A 201 -12.11 17.19 2.53
C LYS A 201 -11.21 16.48 1.51
N TYR A 202 -11.48 15.20 1.27
CA TYR A 202 -10.60 14.35 0.46
C TYR A 202 -10.49 14.77 -1.01
N GLU A 203 -11.52 15.39 -1.60
CA GLU A 203 -11.49 15.84 -3.01
C GLU A 203 -10.42 16.92 -3.26
N GLU A 204 -10.37 17.93 -2.38
CA GLU A 204 -9.36 19.00 -2.44
C GLU A 204 -7.95 18.43 -2.23
N VAL A 205 -7.79 17.52 -1.26
CA VAL A 205 -6.52 16.82 -0.98
C VAL A 205 -6.03 16.07 -2.22
N ILE A 206 -6.92 15.34 -2.91
CA ILE A 206 -6.57 14.60 -4.13
C ILE A 206 -6.14 15.56 -5.23
N HIS A 207 -6.88 16.66 -5.45
CA HIS A 207 -6.54 17.62 -6.49
C HIS A 207 -5.13 18.22 -6.29
N ILE A 208 -4.82 18.64 -5.06
CA ILE A 208 -3.52 19.20 -4.69
C ILE A 208 -2.40 18.16 -4.87
N LEU A 209 -2.61 16.93 -4.36
CA LEU A 209 -1.59 15.86 -4.41
C LEU A 209 -1.33 15.36 -5.84
N LYS A 210 -2.36 15.20 -6.68
CA LYS A 210 -2.19 14.83 -8.09
C LYS A 210 -1.34 15.87 -8.83
N LYS A 211 -1.58 17.16 -8.60
CA LYS A 211 -0.81 18.26 -9.19
C LYS A 211 0.65 18.24 -8.72
N CYS A 212 0.88 18.12 -7.41
CA CYS A 212 2.22 18.07 -6.82
C CYS A 212 3.07 16.89 -7.32
N LEU A 213 2.49 15.70 -7.37
CA LEU A 213 3.21 14.50 -7.80
C LEU A 213 3.56 14.53 -9.28
N ASN A 214 2.69 15.07 -10.14
CA ASN A 214 2.96 15.23 -11.56
C ASN A 214 4.05 16.28 -11.86
N GLU A 215 4.03 17.42 -11.15
CA GLU A 215 5.04 18.49 -11.32
C GLU A 215 6.43 18.07 -10.81
N SER A 216 6.49 17.21 -9.78
CA SER A 216 7.74 16.68 -9.22
C SER A 216 8.52 15.74 -10.15
N CYS A 217 7.95 15.35 -11.30
CA CYS A 217 8.57 14.41 -12.24
C CYS A 217 9.57 15.07 -13.22
N GLY A 218 9.62 16.40 -13.30
CA GLY A 218 10.39 17.13 -14.32
C GLY A 218 11.56 17.98 -13.83
N SER A 219 11.78 18.12 -12.53
CA SER A 219 12.72 19.11 -11.99
C SER A 219 13.56 18.55 -10.85
N HIS A 220 14.89 18.56 -11.01
CA HIS A 220 15.90 18.19 -10.02
C HIS A 220 15.99 19.14 -8.81
N LEU A 221 14.98 19.97 -8.58
CA LEU A 221 14.96 20.87 -7.45
C LEU A 221 14.51 20.10 -6.22
N TYR A 222 15.50 19.74 -5.40
CA TYR A 222 15.35 19.36 -4.00
C TYR A 222 14.62 20.49 -3.23
N TYR A 223 13.32 20.60 -3.41
CA TYR A 223 12.49 21.41 -2.53
C TYR A 223 12.22 20.58 -1.29
N GLU A 224 12.57 21.13 -0.13
CA GLU A 224 12.09 20.69 1.17
C GLU A 224 10.56 20.73 1.15
N HIS A 225 9.94 19.62 0.75
CA HIS A 225 8.50 19.46 0.82
C HIS A 225 8.13 19.25 2.29
N PRO A 226 7.07 19.90 2.81
CA PRO A 226 6.65 19.76 4.20
C PRO A 226 6.17 18.33 4.56
N LEU A 227 5.95 17.48 3.56
CA LEU A 227 5.65 16.06 3.67
C LEU A 227 6.60 15.27 2.78
N ASN A 228 7.20 14.19 3.30
CA ASN A 228 7.97 13.23 2.50
C ASN A 228 7.09 12.70 1.36
N LYS A 229 7.68 12.51 0.17
CA LYS A 229 6.96 12.02 -1.03
C LYS A 229 6.21 10.70 -0.77
N HIS A 230 6.73 9.85 0.11
CA HIS A 230 6.06 8.64 0.60
C HIS A 230 4.70 8.93 1.26
N ALA A 231 4.67 9.84 2.23
CA ALA A 231 3.44 10.22 2.94
C ALA A 231 2.41 10.85 2.00
N GLN A 232 2.87 11.64 1.00
CA GLN A 232 1.99 12.19 -0.04
C GLN A 232 1.29 11.10 -0.85
N MET A 233 2.02 10.04 -1.24
CA MET A 233 1.46 8.91 -1.98
C MET A 233 0.46 8.11 -1.14
N GLU A 234 0.78 7.85 0.13
CA GLU A 234 -0.09 7.09 1.03
C GLU A 234 -1.41 7.84 1.30
N VAL A 235 -1.33 9.13 1.62
CA VAL A 235 -2.52 9.99 1.84
C VAL A 235 -3.36 10.08 0.57
N LEU A 236 -2.75 10.15 -0.61
CA LEU A 236 -3.47 10.16 -1.88
C LEU A 236 -4.27 8.85 -2.08
N LEU A 237 -3.63 7.70 -1.86
CA LEU A 237 -4.30 6.40 -1.99
C LEU A 237 -5.43 6.22 -0.98
N GLU A 238 -5.20 6.61 0.28
CA GLU A 238 -6.26 6.54 1.29
C GLU A 238 -7.43 7.49 0.95
N SER A 239 -7.14 8.72 0.54
CA SER A 239 -8.18 9.69 0.15
C SER A 239 -9.02 9.19 -1.03
N LEU A 240 -8.38 8.61 -2.06
CA LEU A 240 -9.08 8.02 -3.21
C LEU A 240 -9.96 6.83 -2.78
N TRP A 241 -9.45 5.99 -1.88
CA TRP A 241 -10.19 4.86 -1.33
C TRP A 241 -11.42 5.31 -0.53
N ARG A 242 -11.28 6.34 0.32
CA ARG A 242 -12.38 6.89 1.14
C ARG A 242 -13.50 7.49 0.29
N LEU A 243 -13.17 8.14 -0.82
CA LEU A 243 -14.16 8.67 -1.77
C LEU A 243 -14.78 7.61 -2.69
N GLY A 244 -14.28 6.38 -2.69
CA GLY A 244 -14.75 5.32 -3.57
C GLY A 244 -14.39 5.52 -5.05
N ASN A 245 -13.45 6.40 -5.37
CA ASN A 245 -12.96 6.58 -6.73
C ASN A 245 -11.93 5.49 -7.07
N PHE A 246 -12.44 4.28 -7.27
CA PHE A 246 -11.61 3.07 -7.39
C PHE A 246 -10.76 3.04 -8.68
N GLN A 247 -11.25 3.61 -9.79
CA GLN A 247 -10.50 3.63 -11.05
C GLN A 247 -9.25 4.53 -10.97
N ASP A 248 -9.40 5.70 -10.35
CA ASP A 248 -8.24 6.53 -10.07
C ASP A 248 -7.33 5.87 -9.03
N CYS A 249 -7.91 5.21 -8.02
CA CYS A 249 -7.14 4.51 -6.99
C CYS A 249 -6.24 3.41 -7.58
N ILE A 250 -6.72 2.58 -8.50
CA ILE A 250 -5.90 1.54 -9.13
C ILE A 250 -4.78 2.15 -9.99
N SER A 251 -5.10 3.20 -10.76
CA SER A 251 -4.11 3.87 -11.61
C SER A 251 -3.00 4.54 -10.80
N TRP A 252 -3.33 5.15 -9.67
CA TRP A 252 -2.35 5.75 -8.77
C TRP A 252 -1.59 4.71 -7.96
N ALA A 253 -2.24 3.64 -7.51
CA ALA A 253 -1.56 2.55 -6.80
C ALA A 253 -0.50 1.89 -7.70
N GLU A 254 -0.82 1.69 -8.99
CA GLU A 254 0.16 1.21 -9.98
C GLU A 254 1.32 2.20 -10.18
N LYS A 255 1.05 3.50 -10.33
CA LYS A 255 2.11 4.53 -10.46
C LYS A 255 3.02 4.57 -9.24
N VAL A 256 2.45 4.48 -8.03
CA VAL A 256 3.19 4.42 -6.77
C VAL A 256 4.04 3.15 -6.74
N LEU A 257 3.47 2.00 -7.11
CA LEU A 257 4.20 0.74 -7.19
C LEU A 257 5.40 0.85 -8.12
N LYS A 258 5.20 1.38 -9.34
CA LYS A 258 6.28 1.54 -10.33
C LYS A 258 7.39 2.48 -9.82
N TYR A 259 7.02 3.66 -9.35
CA TYR A 259 7.95 4.66 -8.83
C TYR A 259 8.77 4.11 -7.66
N SER A 260 8.11 3.50 -6.67
CA SER A 260 8.78 2.98 -5.48
C SER A 260 9.63 1.75 -5.81
N THR A 261 9.20 0.90 -6.73
CA THR A 261 9.99 -0.26 -7.19
C THR A 261 11.27 0.18 -7.87
N ASP A 262 11.21 1.17 -8.78
CA ASP A 262 12.40 1.62 -9.48
C ASP A 262 13.41 2.27 -8.54
N ASN A 263 12.95 3.12 -7.61
CA ASN A 263 13.84 3.78 -6.65
C ASN A 263 14.37 2.82 -5.58
N TYR A 264 13.59 1.83 -5.15
CA TYR A 264 14.00 0.85 -4.14
C TYR A 264 15.24 0.05 -4.57
N PHE A 265 15.37 -0.26 -5.86
CA PHE A 265 16.51 -1.02 -6.37
C PHE A 265 17.69 -0.15 -6.83
N ILE A 266 17.48 1.15 -7.06
CA ILE A 266 18.54 2.11 -7.44
C ILE A 266 19.27 2.62 -6.20
N ILE A 267 18.54 2.92 -5.12
CA ILE A 267 19.10 3.49 -3.90
C ILE A 267 19.59 2.34 -2.99
N SER A 268 20.85 2.43 -2.53
CA SER A 268 21.53 1.41 -1.71
C SER A 268 20.63 0.77 -0.65
N ARG A 269 20.66 -0.57 -0.56
CA ARG A 269 19.75 -1.41 0.28
C ARG A 269 19.73 -1.06 1.77
N ASN A 270 20.71 -0.29 2.27
CA ASN A 270 20.93 -0.04 3.71
C ASN A 270 20.60 1.39 4.18
N GLY A 271 19.94 2.22 3.38
CA GLY A 271 19.54 3.59 3.77
C GLY A 271 18.13 3.67 4.39
N SER A 272 17.85 4.69 5.22
CA SER A 272 16.50 4.98 5.73
C SER A 272 15.44 5.10 4.62
N TYR A 273 15.85 5.60 3.46
CA TYR A 273 15.00 5.72 2.27
C TYR A 273 14.55 4.35 1.70
N SER A 274 15.33 3.27 1.84
CA SER A 274 14.92 1.95 1.34
C SER A 274 13.69 1.41 2.10
N ILE A 275 13.59 1.73 3.40
CA ILE A 275 12.45 1.38 4.25
C ILE A 275 11.20 2.14 3.81
N GLU A 276 11.32 3.44 3.51
CA GLU A 276 10.20 4.26 3.02
C GLU A 276 9.67 3.75 1.67
N PHE A 277 10.56 3.40 0.73
CA PHE A 277 10.14 2.80 -0.54
C PHE A 277 9.49 1.42 -0.35
N ALA A 278 10.01 0.58 0.55
CA ALA A 278 9.39 -0.70 0.87
C ALA A 278 7.98 -0.53 1.46
N ARG A 279 7.77 0.47 2.33
CA ARG A 279 6.43 0.81 2.84
C ARG A 279 5.49 1.27 1.72
N SER A 280 5.96 2.10 0.79
CA SER A 280 5.16 2.49 -0.39
C SER A 280 4.78 1.30 -1.26
N ILE A 281 5.69 0.35 -1.45
CA ILE A 281 5.41 -0.87 -2.21
C ILE A 281 4.31 -1.66 -1.50
N ASN A 282 4.41 -1.84 -0.18
CA ASN A 282 3.38 -2.55 0.59
C ASN A 282 2.03 -1.85 0.57
N SER A 283 1.99 -0.51 0.69
CA SER A 283 0.73 0.23 0.62
C SER A 283 0.10 0.09 -0.76
N ALA A 284 0.87 0.23 -1.84
CA ALA A 284 0.39 0.02 -3.20
C ALA A 284 -0.15 -1.41 -3.41
N LEU A 285 0.60 -2.44 -3.01
CA LEU A 285 0.15 -3.84 -3.10
C LEU A 285 -1.09 -4.11 -2.26
N LEU A 286 -1.22 -3.47 -1.09
CA LEU A 286 -2.41 -3.57 -0.25
C LEU A 286 -3.62 -2.99 -0.99
N TYR A 287 -3.56 -1.75 -1.46
CA TYR A 287 -4.69 -1.13 -2.15
C TYR A 287 -5.06 -1.87 -3.44
N ILE A 288 -4.09 -2.32 -4.24
CA ILE A 288 -4.36 -3.14 -5.42
C ILE A 288 -5.11 -4.42 -5.04
N HIS A 289 -4.64 -5.12 -4.00
CA HIS A 289 -5.29 -6.34 -3.53
C HIS A 289 -6.73 -6.11 -3.04
N GLU A 290 -6.95 -5.13 -2.18
CA GLU A 290 -8.28 -4.82 -1.64
C GLU A 290 -9.25 -4.32 -2.73
N LEU A 291 -8.76 -3.60 -3.75
CA LEU A 291 -9.55 -3.19 -4.91
C LEU A 291 -10.02 -4.41 -5.72
N ILE A 292 -9.14 -5.39 -5.95
CA ILE A 292 -9.49 -6.63 -6.65
C ILE A 292 -10.50 -7.45 -5.84
N GLU A 293 -10.31 -7.60 -4.53
CA GLU A 293 -11.27 -8.33 -3.68
C GLU A 293 -12.66 -7.67 -3.67
N LYS A 294 -12.73 -6.34 -3.74
CA LYS A 294 -14.00 -5.59 -3.68
C LYS A 294 -14.74 -5.53 -5.01
N LEU A 295 -14.04 -5.33 -6.12
CA LEU A 295 -14.63 -5.08 -7.45
C LEU A 295 -14.51 -6.27 -8.40
N GLY A 296 -13.76 -7.30 -8.03
CA GLY A 296 -13.45 -8.44 -8.89
C GLY A 296 -12.56 -8.03 -10.08
N TYR A 297 -12.67 -8.76 -11.18
CA TYR A 297 -11.78 -8.58 -12.33
C TYR A 297 -12.02 -7.32 -13.16
N ILE A 298 -13.12 -6.61 -12.95
CA ILE A 298 -13.46 -5.39 -13.71
C ILE A 298 -12.37 -4.33 -13.51
N ILE A 299 -11.78 -4.24 -12.32
CA ILE A 299 -10.75 -3.25 -12.00
C ILE A 299 -9.43 -3.50 -12.75
N LEU A 300 -9.22 -4.71 -13.29
CA LEU A 300 -8.03 -5.07 -14.04
C LEU A 300 -8.07 -4.58 -15.49
N GLU A 301 -9.22 -4.07 -15.96
CA GLU A 301 -9.32 -3.44 -17.28
C GLU A 301 -8.84 -1.98 -17.23
N PHE A 302 -7.52 -1.80 -17.06
CA PHE A 302 -6.87 -0.49 -17.05
C PHE A 302 -5.57 -0.49 -17.86
N GLU A 303 -5.18 0.69 -18.36
CA GLU A 303 -4.12 0.89 -19.35
C GLU A 303 -2.73 0.37 -18.88
N TYR A 304 -2.46 0.39 -17.57
CA TYR A 304 -1.12 0.14 -17.03
C TYR A 304 -0.92 -1.25 -16.42
N ILE A 305 -1.80 -2.22 -16.70
CA ILE A 305 -1.69 -3.58 -16.15
C ILE A 305 -0.34 -4.25 -16.47
N SER A 306 0.17 -4.10 -17.69
CA SER A 306 1.46 -4.70 -18.09
C SER A 306 2.63 -4.11 -17.30
N ARG A 307 2.60 -2.79 -17.03
CA ARG A 307 3.62 -2.11 -16.22
C ARG A 307 3.54 -2.50 -14.75
N MET A 308 2.33 -2.72 -14.23
CA MET A 308 2.11 -3.29 -12.90
C MET A 308 2.75 -4.67 -12.79
N VAL A 309 2.45 -5.57 -13.73
CA VAL A 309 2.99 -6.94 -13.76
C VAL A 309 4.52 -6.92 -13.85
N GLN A 310 5.10 -6.07 -14.71
CA GLN A 310 6.56 -5.90 -14.79
C GLN A 310 7.17 -5.42 -13.47
N SER A 311 6.50 -4.50 -12.77
CA SER A 311 6.96 -4.00 -11.46
C SER A 311 6.90 -5.10 -10.40
N ILE A 312 5.80 -5.86 -10.36
CA ILE A 312 5.66 -7.02 -9.47
C ILE A 312 6.72 -8.09 -9.78
N HIS A 313 6.92 -8.41 -11.07
CA HIS A 313 7.94 -9.35 -11.50
C HIS A 313 9.34 -8.91 -11.05
N LYS A 314 9.70 -7.63 -11.26
CA LYS A 314 10.97 -7.06 -10.80
C LYS A 314 11.13 -7.16 -9.28
N ILE A 315 10.06 -6.93 -8.50
CA ILE A 315 10.06 -7.12 -7.05
C ILE A 315 10.37 -8.58 -6.71
N LEU A 316 9.61 -9.52 -7.29
CA LEU A 316 9.71 -10.95 -6.96
C LEU A 316 11.08 -11.51 -7.35
N THR A 317 11.55 -11.28 -8.57
CA THR A 317 12.86 -11.77 -9.05
C THR A 317 14.00 -11.26 -8.17
N ASN A 318 14.05 -9.96 -7.88
CA ASN A 318 15.11 -9.39 -7.05
C ASN A 318 15.06 -9.85 -5.58
N LEU A 319 13.87 -10.11 -5.04
CA LEU A 319 13.70 -10.64 -3.69
C LEU A 319 14.03 -12.12 -3.61
N LEU A 320 13.77 -12.91 -4.65
CA LEU A 320 13.97 -14.36 -4.69
C LEU A 320 15.38 -14.75 -5.17
N ASP A 321 16.08 -13.89 -5.90
CA ASP A 321 17.46 -14.10 -6.35
C ASP A 321 18.52 -13.68 -5.33
N SER A 322 18.13 -13.08 -4.19
CA SER A 322 19.06 -12.75 -3.09
C SER A 322 19.55 -14.02 -2.39
N GLN A 323 20.40 -14.79 -3.07
CA GLN A 323 20.90 -16.12 -2.68
C GLN A 323 21.97 -16.07 -1.57
N HIS A 324 22.43 -14.89 -1.15
CA HIS A 324 23.61 -14.76 -0.28
C HIS A 324 23.35 -14.47 1.20
N ASP A 325 22.12 -14.17 1.62
CA ASP A 325 21.85 -13.79 3.01
C ASP A 325 21.07 -14.87 3.78
N LYS A 326 21.64 -16.09 3.86
CA LYS A 326 21.17 -17.08 4.85
C LYS A 326 21.43 -16.66 6.30
N ASN A 327 22.29 -15.66 6.50
CA ASN A 327 22.75 -15.21 7.83
C ASN A 327 22.11 -13.90 8.29
N VAL A 328 21.24 -13.28 7.48
CA VAL A 328 20.52 -12.10 7.94
C VAL A 328 19.09 -12.51 8.18
N SER A 329 18.74 -12.60 9.46
CA SER A 329 17.38 -12.60 10.00
C SER A 329 16.65 -11.28 9.68
N ASN A 330 16.80 -10.76 8.46
CA ASN A 330 16.05 -9.61 8.01
C ASN A 330 14.70 -10.13 7.52
N ASN A 331 13.68 -9.88 8.34
CA ASN A 331 12.33 -9.69 7.85
C ASN A 331 12.40 -8.71 6.66
N HIS A 332 12.43 -9.24 5.43
CA HIS A 332 12.26 -8.41 4.26
C HIS A 332 10.99 -7.59 4.46
N ILE A 333 11.14 -6.28 4.36
CA ILE A 333 10.10 -5.30 4.71
C ILE A 333 8.93 -5.42 3.73
N ILE A 334 9.16 -5.95 2.52
CA ILE A 334 8.14 -6.08 1.48
C ILE A 334 7.29 -7.35 1.65
N ASP A 335 5.97 -7.17 1.65
CA ASP A 335 4.95 -8.21 1.71
C ASP A 335 4.79 -8.93 0.35
N CYS A 336 5.79 -9.73 -0.01
CA CYS A 336 5.83 -10.48 -1.28
C CYS A 336 4.63 -11.42 -1.50
N TRP A 337 3.97 -11.85 -0.44
CA TRP A 337 2.79 -12.72 -0.54
C TRP A 337 1.60 -12.04 -1.23
N ARG A 338 1.43 -10.71 -1.10
CA ARG A 338 0.37 -9.95 -1.79
C ARG A 338 0.61 -9.89 -3.29
N ALA A 339 1.87 -9.72 -3.69
CA ALA A 339 2.27 -9.71 -5.09
C ALA A 339 1.86 -11.00 -5.82
N TRP A 340 2.03 -12.17 -5.18
CA TRP A 340 1.60 -13.45 -5.74
C TRP A 340 0.09 -13.58 -5.88
N ILE A 341 -0.68 -13.08 -4.91
CA ILE A 341 -2.15 -13.09 -4.99
C ILE A 341 -2.62 -12.19 -6.14
N ILE A 342 -2.02 -11.01 -6.29
CA ILE A 342 -2.34 -10.10 -7.40
C ILE A 342 -2.03 -10.76 -8.74
N LEU A 343 -0.86 -11.40 -8.89
CA LEU A 343 -0.52 -12.13 -10.12
C LEU A 343 -1.50 -13.26 -10.43
N HIS A 344 -1.95 -14.00 -9.42
CA HIS A 344 -2.96 -15.03 -9.60
C HIS A 344 -4.26 -14.44 -10.18
N TYR A 345 -4.76 -13.35 -9.61
CA TYR A 345 -5.97 -12.69 -10.12
C TYR A 345 -5.80 -12.12 -11.53
N VAL A 346 -4.61 -11.59 -11.86
CA VAL A 346 -4.30 -11.14 -13.22
C VAL A 346 -4.35 -12.30 -14.21
N LEU A 347 -3.80 -13.46 -13.85
CA LEU A 347 -3.85 -14.66 -14.69
C LEU A 347 -5.27 -15.22 -14.82
N GLU A 348 -6.06 -15.24 -13.74
CA GLU A 348 -7.46 -15.69 -13.79
C GLU A 348 -8.30 -14.76 -14.69
N TRP A 349 -8.11 -13.45 -14.61
CA TRP A 349 -8.73 -12.48 -15.52
C TRP A 349 -8.30 -12.67 -16.98
N GLU A 350 -7.00 -12.90 -17.23
CA GLU A 350 -6.51 -13.15 -18.60
C GLU A 350 -7.12 -14.44 -19.17
N ASN A 351 -7.24 -15.49 -18.36
CA ASN A 351 -7.92 -16.73 -18.74
C ASN A 351 -9.40 -16.47 -19.11
N ASP A 352 -10.14 -15.75 -18.27
CA ASP A 352 -11.55 -15.40 -18.53
C ASP A 352 -11.73 -14.55 -19.80
N ARG A 353 -10.86 -13.55 -20.01
CA ARG A 353 -10.89 -12.68 -21.20
C ARG A 353 -10.62 -13.46 -22.48
N ASN A 354 -9.67 -14.39 -22.45
CA ASN A 354 -9.37 -15.24 -23.60
C ASN A 354 -10.55 -16.16 -23.97
N VAL A 355 -11.27 -16.68 -22.97
CA VAL A 355 -12.51 -17.45 -23.19
C VAL A 355 -13.59 -16.59 -23.84
N ILE A 356 -13.81 -15.36 -23.37
CA ILE A 356 -14.81 -14.44 -23.93
C ILE A 356 -14.48 -14.07 -25.38
N ASN A 357 -13.21 -13.70 -25.64
CA ASN A 357 -12.79 -13.35 -27.00
C ASN A 357 -12.98 -14.52 -27.97
N ARG A 358 -12.71 -15.76 -27.57
CA ARG A 358 -12.86 -16.94 -28.45
C ARG A 358 -14.31 -17.37 -28.66
N LYS A 359 -15.19 -17.22 -27.66
CA LYS A 359 -16.66 -17.42 -27.86
C LYS A 359 -17.23 -16.50 -28.94
N ASN A 360 -16.59 -15.36 -29.20
CA ASN A 360 -16.95 -14.46 -30.29
C ASN A 360 -16.36 -14.88 -31.66
N PHE A 361 -15.39 -15.80 -31.71
CA PHE A 361 -14.62 -16.13 -32.92
C PHE A 361 -14.71 -17.59 -33.42
N THR A 362 -15.18 -18.60 -32.66
CA THR A 362 -15.21 -19.99 -33.16
C THR A 362 -16.57 -20.70 -33.07
N ASN A 363 -17.14 -20.91 -34.27
CA ASN A 363 -18.12 -21.95 -34.59
C ASN A 363 -17.46 -23.17 -35.28
N GLN A 364 -16.12 -23.24 -35.36
CA GLN A 364 -15.38 -24.32 -36.04
C GLN A 364 -14.04 -24.54 -35.33
N GLU A 365 -13.65 -25.81 -35.13
CA GLU A 365 -12.43 -26.32 -34.44
C GLU A 365 -12.55 -26.58 -32.92
N SER A 366 -13.18 -27.68 -32.52
CA SER A 366 -13.56 -27.93 -31.12
C SER A 366 -12.70 -28.92 -30.32
N ASN A 367 -11.69 -29.60 -30.89
CA ASN A 367 -11.02 -30.70 -30.16
C ASN A 367 -9.53 -30.47 -29.81
N PHE A 368 -8.74 -29.77 -30.63
CA PHE A 368 -7.31 -29.51 -30.30
C PHE A 368 -7.13 -28.32 -29.33
N LEU A 369 -8.14 -27.44 -29.22
CA LEU A 369 -8.08 -26.26 -28.36
C LEU A 369 -8.37 -26.56 -26.88
N LEU A 370 -9.12 -27.63 -26.58
CA LEU A 370 -9.54 -27.97 -25.21
C LEU A 370 -8.35 -28.39 -24.31
N GLU A 371 -7.41 -29.18 -24.82
CA GLU A 371 -6.19 -29.55 -24.06
C GLU A 371 -5.35 -28.31 -23.70
N SER A 372 -5.21 -27.35 -24.63
CA SER A 372 -4.50 -26.09 -24.37
C SER A 372 -5.21 -25.16 -23.38
N GLU A 373 -6.52 -25.33 -23.18
CA GLU A 373 -7.33 -24.52 -22.26
C GLU A 373 -7.26 -25.06 -20.84
N GLU A 374 -7.27 -26.38 -20.66
CA GLU A 374 -7.07 -27.03 -19.36
C GLU A 374 -5.68 -26.72 -18.78
N GLU A 375 -4.64 -26.71 -19.62
CA GLU A 375 -3.27 -26.35 -19.22
C GLU A 375 -3.14 -24.88 -18.78
N LYS A 376 -3.78 -23.94 -19.48
CA LYS A 376 -3.73 -22.51 -19.13
C LYS A 376 -4.48 -22.20 -17.85
N TRP A 377 -5.65 -22.80 -17.64
CA TRP A 377 -6.38 -22.65 -16.39
C TRP A 377 -5.58 -23.19 -15.22
N PHE A 378 -5.00 -24.39 -15.38
CA PHE A 378 -4.12 -24.99 -14.39
C PHE A 378 -2.91 -24.11 -14.05
N SER A 379 -2.35 -23.38 -15.01
CA SER A 379 -1.22 -22.46 -14.78
C SER A 379 -1.50 -21.39 -13.71
N SER A 380 -2.74 -20.87 -13.64
CA SER A 380 -3.13 -19.88 -12.63
C SER A 380 -3.10 -20.44 -11.20
N TYR A 381 -3.47 -21.72 -11.03
CA TYR A 381 -3.41 -22.43 -9.74
C TYR A 381 -1.99 -22.89 -9.41
N MET A 382 -1.25 -23.37 -10.40
CA MET A 382 0.15 -23.76 -10.23
C MET A 382 1.02 -22.61 -9.77
N MET A 383 0.70 -21.37 -10.17
CA MET A 383 1.35 -20.17 -9.65
C MET A 383 1.36 -20.13 -8.12
N PHE A 384 0.24 -20.46 -7.47
CA PHE A 384 0.17 -20.50 -6.01
C PHE A 384 1.08 -21.55 -5.39
N PHE A 385 1.14 -22.74 -5.99
CA PHE A 385 1.94 -23.84 -5.47
C PHE A 385 3.44 -23.59 -5.66
N VAL A 386 3.85 -23.08 -6.82
CA VAL A 386 5.24 -22.64 -7.07
C VAL A 386 5.61 -21.50 -6.13
N ALA A 387 4.74 -20.50 -5.96
CA ALA A 387 4.97 -19.42 -5.02
C ALA A 387 5.09 -19.93 -3.57
N HIS A 388 4.25 -20.88 -3.15
CA HIS A 388 4.35 -21.50 -1.84
C HIS A 388 5.70 -22.19 -1.63
N GLU A 389 6.18 -22.96 -2.61
CA GLU A 389 7.49 -23.60 -2.53
C GLU A 389 8.63 -22.58 -2.39
N LEU A 390 8.61 -21.51 -3.21
CA LEU A 390 9.63 -20.46 -3.18
C LEU A 390 9.64 -19.68 -1.86
N LEU A 391 8.46 -19.34 -1.34
CA LEU A 391 8.31 -18.69 -0.03
C LEU A 391 8.69 -19.63 1.12
N GLY A 392 8.37 -20.92 0.97
CA GLY A 392 8.64 -21.97 1.94
C GLY A 392 10.13 -22.20 2.20
N ARG A 393 10.94 -22.25 1.14
CA ARG A 393 12.42 -22.33 1.21
C ARG A 393 13.05 -21.19 2.03
N ARG A 394 12.34 -20.07 2.19
CA ARG A 394 12.76 -18.88 2.94
C ARG A 394 11.97 -18.68 4.24
N GLN A 395 11.10 -19.61 4.61
CA GLN A 395 10.21 -19.52 5.79
C GLN A 395 9.27 -18.30 5.76
N TRP A 396 8.88 -17.84 4.56
CA TRP A 396 7.99 -16.68 4.39
C TRP A 396 6.53 -17.06 4.12
N CYS A 397 6.23 -18.36 3.99
CA CYS A 397 4.89 -18.84 3.66
C CYS A 397 3.84 -18.54 4.77
N SER A 398 4.26 -18.35 6.02
CA SER A 398 3.41 -17.96 7.16
C SER A 398 3.27 -16.44 7.34
N LYS A 399 4.05 -15.62 6.63
CA LYS A 399 4.00 -14.15 6.75
C LYS A 399 2.61 -13.61 6.37
N GLY A 400 2.21 -12.51 7.00
CA GLY A 400 0.89 -11.93 6.80
C GLY A 400 -0.24 -12.76 7.41
N ASN A 401 0.00 -13.41 8.56
CA ASN A 401 -0.97 -14.24 9.29
C ASN A 401 -1.54 -15.38 8.45
N HIS A 402 -0.69 -16.06 7.67
CA HIS A 402 -1.08 -17.18 6.80
C HIS A 402 -2.19 -16.85 5.79
N LYS A 403 -2.40 -15.57 5.46
CA LYS A 403 -3.39 -15.12 4.47
C LYS A 403 -3.16 -15.75 3.10
N PHE A 404 -1.90 -15.86 2.69
CA PHE A 404 -1.53 -16.51 1.44
C PHE A 404 -1.95 -17.98 1.40
N LEU A 405 -1.55 -18.78 2.39
CA LEU A 405 -1.93 -20.19 2.46
C LEU A 405 -3.46 -20.36 2.55
N SER A 406 -4.13 -19.49 3.30
CA SER A 406 -5.59 -19.45 3.38
C SER A 406 -6.23 -19.16 2.01
N MET A 407 -5.63 -18.27 1.23
CA MET A 407 -6.07 -17.93 -0.12
C MET A 407 -5.94 -19.12 -1.07
N ILE A 408 -4.80 -19.84 -1.02
CA ILE A 408 -4.61 -21.09 -1.79
C ILE A 408 -5.78 -22.04 -1.52
N LEU A 409 -6.08 -22.33 -0.25
CA LEU A 409 -7.17 -23.24 0.10
C LEU A 409 -8.55 -22.71 -0.34
N ASN A 410 -8.80 -21.40 -0.18
CA ASN A 410 -10.09 -20.79 -0.52
C ASN A 410 -10.39 -20.87 -2.03
N VAL A 411 -9.37 -20.78 -2.87
CA VAL A 411 -9.50 -20.81 -4.33
C VAL A 411 -9.51 -22.24 -4.89
N THR A 412 -8.64 -23.11 -4.38
CA THR A 412 -8.45 -24.47 -4.91
C THR A 412 -9.52 -25.47 -4.43
N VAL A 413 -9.83 -25.48 -3.13
CA VAL A 413 -10.70 -26.52 -2.52
C VAL A 413 -12.12 -26.55 -3.08
N PRO A 414 -12.79 -25.42 -3.40
CA PRO A 414 -14.10 -25.45 -4.02
C PRO A 414 -14.12 -26.15 -5.39
N LYS A 415 -13.00 -26.09 -6.12
CA LYS A 415 -12.85 -26.64 -7.48
C LYS A 415 -12.20 -28.04 -7.48
N LEU A 416 -11.75 -28.56 -6.33
CA LEU A 416 -11.01 -29.83 -6.18
C LEU A 416 -11.65 -31.08 -6.79
N ARG A 417 -12.99 -31.15 -6.84
CA ARG A 417 -13.74 -32.28 -7.45
C ARG A 417 -14.35 -31.93 -8.80
N SER A 418 -13.95 -30.82 -9.40
CA SER A 418 -14.35 -30.47 -10.76
C SER A 418 -13.64 -31.40 -11.75
N PRO A 419 -14.30 -31.82 -12.85
CA PRO A 419 -13.63 -32.55 -13.94
C PRO A 419 -12.35 -31.86 -14.44
N LEU A 420 -12.31 -30.52 -14.35
CA LEU A 420 -11.16 -29.69 -14.72
C LEU A 420 -9.86 -30.05 -13.98
N PHE A 421 -9.94 -30.58 -12.76
CA PHE A 421 -8.78 -30.92 -11.94
C PHE A 421 -8.49 -32.42 -11.90
N GLU A 422 -9.34 -33.25 -12.53
CA GLU A 422 -9.13 -34.69 -12.57
C GLU A 422 -7.75 -35.10 -13.10
N PRO A 423 -7.20 -34.51 -14.20
CA PRO A 423 -5.87 -34.91 -14.70
C PRO A 423 -4.70 -34.51 -13.79
N TYR A 424 -4.88 -33.49 -12.94
CA TYR A 424 -3.83 -32.96 -12.07
C TYR A 424 -4.07 -33.23 -10.58
N ARG A 425 -5.02 -34.10 -10.27
CA ARG A 425 -5.56 -34.28 -8.93
C ARG A 425 -4.50 -34.68 -7.90
N ASP A 426 -3.62 -35.60 -8.27
CA ASP A 426 -2.56 -36.10 -7.38
C ASP A 426 -1.56 -34.97 -7.04
N ILE A 427 -1.16 -34.19 -8.05
CA ILE A 427 -0.25 -33.03 -7.86
C ILE A 427 -0.89 -31.98 -6.97
N ILE A 428 -2.16 -31.64 -7.23
CA ILE A 428 -2.92 -30.68 -6.41
C ILE A 428 -3.04 -31.20 -4.98
N GLN A 429 -3.32 -32.48 -4.79
CA GLN A 429 -3.45 -33.11 -3.48
C GLN A 429 -2.13 -33.03 -2.69
N GLU A 430 -0.99 -33.35 -3.30
CA GLU A 430 0.33 -33.21 -2.67
C GLU A 430 0.62 -31.76 -2.26
N CYS A 431 0.30 -30.81 -3.14
CA CYS A 431 0.49 -29.40 -2.86
C CYS A 431 -0.44 -28.90 -1.75
N LEU A 432 -1.70 -29.36 -1.72
CA LEU A 432 -2.64 -29.05 -0.66
C LEU A 432 -2.19 -29.65 0.68
N GLU A 433 -1.63 -30.85 0.68
CA GLU A 433 -1.04 -31.46 1.89
C GLU A 433 0.10 -30.62 2.44
N GLN A 434 0.99 -30.11 1.58
CA GLN A 434 2.03 -29.17 1.99
C GLN A 434 1.44 -27.86 2.54
N THR A 435 0.42 -27.30 1.88
CA THR A 435 -0.27 -26.07 2.34
C THR A 435 -0.98 -26.26 3.68
N THR A 436 -1.68 -27.38 3.88
CA THR A 436 -2.33 -27.68 5.17
C THR A 436 -1.32 -28.01 6.25
N PHE A 437 -0.18 -28.60 5.90
CA PHE A 437 0.90 -28.86 6.84
C PHE A 437 1.47 -27.54 7.38
N CYS A 438 1.76 -26.58 6.50
CA CYS A 438 2.24 -25.26 6.90
C CYS A 438 1.20 -24.43 7.68
N LEU A 439 -0.10 -24.69 7.48
CA LEU A 439 -1.17 -23.98 8.21
C LEU A 439 -1.48 -24.60 9.57
N TYR A 440 -1.68 -25.91 9.61
CA TYR A 440 -2.30 -26.61 10.74
C TYR A 440 -1.41 -27.71 11.33
N GLY A 441 -0.21 -27.93 10.77
CA GLY A 441 0.65 -29.06 11.14
C GLY A 441 0.09 -30.42 10.70
N TYR A 442 -0.83 -30.44 9.73
CA TYR A 442 -1.47 -31.66 9.24
C TYR A 442 -1.32 -31.82 7.71
N PRO A 443 -0.97 -33.02 7.19
CA PRO A 443 -0.76 -34.28 7.92
C PRO A 443 0.60 -34.33 8.63
N GLN A 444 0.74 -35.15 9.67
CA GLN A 444 2.00 -35.27 10.40
C GLN A 444 3.12 -35.79 9.50
N LYS A 445 4.29 -35.17 9.52
CA LYS A 445 5.44 -35.58 8.69
C LYS A 445 5.84 -37.03 8.99
N LYS A 446 5.66 -37.91 8.00
CA LYS A 446 6.05 -39.33 8.05
C LYS A 446 7.15 -39.60 7.03
N ALA A 447 8.04 -40.56 7.30
CA ALA A 447 9.16 -40.91 6.42
C ALA A 447 8.76 -41.30 4.98
N ARG A 448 7.49 -41.68 4.75
CA ARG A 448 6.95 -42.02 3.42
C ARG A 448 6.46 -40.82 2.62
N MET A 449 6.17 -39.68 3.26
CA MET A 449 5.65 -38.47 2.61
C MET A 449 6.81 -37.53 2.26
N ARG A 450 7.50 -37.84 1.16
CA ARG A 450 8.71 -37.12 0.74
C ARG A 450 8.41 -35.71 0.19
N HIS A 451 7.18 -35.49 -0.27
CA HIS A 451 6.73 -34.19 -0.76
C HIS A 451 6.55 -33.17 0.37
N ILE A 452 6.38 -33.62 1.62
CA ILE A 452 6.20 -32.72 2.77
C ILE A 452 7.53 -32.16 3.26
N GLN A 453 7.73 -30.87 3.02
CA GLN A 453 8.89 -30.10 3.47
C GLN A 453 8.55 -29.32 4.75
N ASP A 454 9.50 -29.27 5.67
CA ASP A 454 9.32 -28.50 6.90
C ASP A 454 9.78 -27.06 6.65
N HIS A 455 8.82 -26.14 6.62
CA HIS A 455 9.07 -24.70 6.45
C HIS A 455 9.13 -23.95 7.80
N GLU A 456 9.16 -24.66 8.93
CA GLU A 456 9.25 -24.10 10.29
C GLU A 456 8.13 -23.10 10.62
N THR A 457 6.93 -23.35 10.10
CA THR A 457 5.74 -22.50 10.33
C THR A 457 5.11 -22.80 11.68
N THR A 458 4.57 -21.77 12.33
CA THR A 458 3.75 -21.93 13.55
C THR A 458 2.31 -22.29 13.17
N PRO A 459 1.80 -23.48 13.54
CA PRO A 459 0.43 -23.87 13.23
C PRO A 459 -0.59 -22.92 13.86
N ILE A 460 -1.67 -22.64 13.13
CA ILE A 460 -2.81 -21.87 13.64
C ILE A 460 -3.91 -22.81 14.14
N ASP A 461 -4.72 -22.31 15.09
CA ASP A 461 -5.86 -23.05 15.59
C ASP A 461 -6.92 -23.28 14.50
N LEU A 462 -7.49 -24.48 14.50
CA LEU A 462 -8.51 -24.87 13.54
C LEU A 462 -9.87 -24.29 13.94
N SER A 463 -10.43 -23.44 13.07
CA SER A 463 -11.82 -22.98 13.21
C SER A 463 -12.79 -23.86 12.42
N TRP A 464 -14.06 -23.90 12.81
CA TRP A 464 -15.06 -24.74 12.13
C TRP A 464 -15.12 -24.57 10.60
N PRO A 465 -15.13 -23.34 10.02
CA PRO A 465 -15.14 -23.17 8.57
C PRO A 465 -13.92 -23.78 7.89
N LYS A 466 -12.76 -23.73 8.55
CA LYS A 466 -11.50 -24.30 8.08
C LYS A 466 -11.43 -25.81 8.28
N ALA A 467 -11.96 -26.34 9.39
CA ALA A 467 -12.18 -27.77 9.59
C ALA A 467 -13.03 -28.35 8.45
N ALA A 468 -14.14 -27.70 8.12
CA ALA A 468 -14.98 -28.09 7.00
C ALA A 468 -14.27 -28.02 5.63
N GLN A 469 -13.28 -27.14 5.48
CA GLN A 469 -12.43 -27.06 4.29
C GLN A 469 -11.46 -28.25 4.22
N LEU A 470 -10.78 -28.59 5.33
CA LEU A 470 -9.87 -29.74 5.43
C LEU A 470 -10.60 -31.06 5.14
N LEU A 471 -11.81 -31.21 5.68
CA LEU A 471 -12.65 -32.39 5.45
C LEU A 471 -12.97 -32.60 3.97
N LYS A 472 -13.05 -31.54 3.15
CA LYS A 472 -13.25 -31.69 1.70
C LYS A 472 -12.00 -32.19 0.98
N ILE A 473 -10.81 -31.79 1.46
CA ILE A 473 -9.50 -32.18 0.93
C ILE A 473 -9.25 -33.66 1.22
N PHE A 474 -9.30 -34.05 2.50
CA PHE A 474 -8.91 -35.39 2.96
C PHE A 474 -10.03 -36.44 2.91
N ARG A 475 -11.22 -36.07 2.40
CA ARG A 475 -12.33 -37.02 2.28
C ARG A 475 -11.95 -38.17 1.33
N PRO A 476 -12.11 -39.45 1.74
CA PRO A 476 -11.93 -40.60 0.88
C PRO A 476 -12.80 -40.53 -0.39
N HIS A 477 -12.26 -40.97 -1.53
CA HIS A 477 -13.01 -41.05 -2.79
C HIS A 477 -14.17 -42.03 -2.70
N VAL A 478 -13.92 -43.17 -2.06
CA VAL A 478 -14.90 -44.24 -1.79
C VAL A 478 -14.97 -44.42 -0.28
N LEU A 479 -16.18 -44.46 0.26
CA LEU A 479 -16.37 -44.78 1.67
C LEU A 479 -16.11 -46.28 1.89
N PRO A 480 -15.44 -46.68 2.98
CA PRO A 480 -15.29 -48.09 3.32
C PRO A 480 -16.67 -48.71 3.52
N GLN A 481 -16.81 -49.99 3.22
CA GLN A 481 -18.03 -50.77 3.49
C GLN A 481 -17.88 -51.54 4.81
N PHE A 482 -18.99 -51.97 5.40
CA PHE A 482 -18.96 -52.73 6.67
C PHE A 482 -18.05 -53.98 6.60
N ASN A 483 -17.92 -54.58 5.41
CA ASN A 483 -17.10 -55.78 5.11
C ASN A 483 -15.71 -55.46 4.53
N SER A 484 -15.36 -54.18 4.32
CA SER A 484 -14.02 -53.80 3.84
C SER A 484 -12.91 -54.20 4.82
N TYR A 485 -11.69 -54.35 4.33
CA TYR A 485 -10.56 -54.68 5.20
C TYR A 485 -10.13 -53.47 6.01
N LYS A 486 -9.42 -53.70 7.12
CA LYS A 486 -8.90 -52.61 7.98
C LYS A 486 -8.01 -51.62 7.22
N ILE A 487 -7.35 -52.06 6.14
CA ILE A 487 -6.49 -51.20 5.33
C ILE A 487 -7.27 -50.17 4.51
N ASP A 488 -8.56 -50.42 4.26
CA ASP A 488 -9.46 -49.54 3.50
C ASP A 488 -10.17 -48.51 4.40
N SER A 489 -10.06 -48.68 5.73
CA SER A 489 -10.54 -47.72 6.73
C SER A 489 -9.62 -46.50 6.81
N ILE A 490 -10.12 -45.40 7.39
CA ILE A 490 -9.30 -44.23 7.67
C ILE A 490 -8.10 -44.55 8.56
N SER A 491 -7.04 -43.75 8.44
CA SER A 491 -5.84 -43.85 9.28
C SER A 491 -6.08 -43.26 10.67
N THR A 492 -5.20 -43.58 11.63
CA THR A 492 -5.22 -42.97 12.97
C THR A 492 -5.07 -41.44 12.91
N ASP A 493 -4.25 -40.90 12.00
CA ASP A 493 -4.10 -39.45 11.84
C ASP A 493 -5.39 -38.80 11.33
N MET A 494 -6.10 -39.47 10.42
CA MET A 494 -7.38 -38.97 9.93
C MET A 494 -8.44 -39.03 11.05
N GLU A 495 -8.42 -40.06 11.89
CA GLU A 495 -9.28 -40.15 13.06
C GLU A 495 -9.09 -38.97 14.01
N THR A 496 -7.84 -38.61 14.34
CA THR A 496 -7.56 -37.47 15.22
C THR A 496 -7.99 -36.14 14.59
N LEU A 497 -7.78 -35.96 13.28
CA LEU A 497 -8.30 -34.79 12.54
C LEU A 497 -9.83 -34.73 12.61
N LEU A 498 -10.53 -35.85 12.38
CA LEU A 498 -12.00 -35.88 12.45
C LEU A 498 -12.52 -35.52 13.85
N GLN A 499 -11.86 -35.99 14.91
CA GLN A 499 -12.21 -35.61 16.28
C GLN A 499 -11.97 -34.12 16.55
N GLN A 500 -10.85 -33.55 16.08
CA GLN A 500 -10.60 -32.11 16.15
C GLN A 500 -11.65 -31.31 15.37
N CYS A 501 -12.05 -31.77 14.19
CA CYS A 501 -13.13 -31.13 13.44
C CYS A 501 -14.44 -31.13 14.24
N ILE A 502 -14.81 -32.24 14.88
CA ILE A 502 -16.00 -32.32 15.73
C ILE A 502 -15.90 -31.39 16.94
N SER A 503 -14.74 -31.26 17.59
CA SER A 503 -14.59 -30.39 18.77
C SER A 503 -14.76 -28.90 18.45
N THR A 504 -14.42 -28.49 17.22
CA THR A 504 -14.62 -27.12 16.73
C THR A 504 -16.06 -26.83 16.29
N MET A 505 -16.91 -27.86 16.21
CA MET A 505 -18.26 -27.76 15.65
C MET A 505 -19.18 -26.90 16.55
N PRO A 506 -19.90 -25.90 15.98
CA PRO A 506 -20.88 -25.11 16.71
C PRO A 506 -21.98 -25.97 17.36
N ILE A 507 -22.42 -25.59 18.57
CA ILE A 507 -23.43 -26.32 19.36
C ILE A 507 -24.73 -26.58 18.57
N LYS A 508 -25.13 -25.65 17.71
CA LYS A 508 -26.31 -25.79 16.83
C LYS A 508 -26.27 -27.01 15.90
N TYR A 509 -25.10 -27.58 15.66
CA TYR A 509 -24.88 -28.75 14.81
C TYR A 509 -24.61 -30.03 15.61
N ASN A 510 -24.71 -29.97 16.94
CA ASN A 510 -24.42 -31.10 17.81
C ASN A 510 -25.52 -32.16 17.77
N ILE A 511 -25.18 -33.35 17.26
CA ILE A 511 -26.12 -34.48 17.10
C ILE A 511 -26.21 -35.35 18.35
N ILE A 512 -25.28 -35.22 19.31
CA ILE A 512 -25.23 -36.07 20.51
C ILE A 512 -26.55 -35.98 21.30
N GLY A 513 -27.18 -34.80 21.34
CA GLY A 513 -28.48 -34.61 22.01
C GLY A 513 -29.68 -35.26 21.30
N HIS A 514 -29.50 -35.72 20.06
CA HIS A 514 -30.55 -36.19 19.17
C HIS A 514 -30.49 -37.70 18.88
N THR A 515 -29.60 -38.46 19.53
CA THR A 515 -29.46 -39.92 19.30
C THR A 515 -30.58 -40.76 19.92
N LYS A 516 -31.31 -40.21 20.90
CA LYS A 516 -32.37 -40.93 21.65
C LYS A 516 -33.40 -41.67 20.78
N PRO A 517 -33.94 -41.09 19.69
CA PRO A 517 -34.92 -41.80 18.86
C PRO A 517 -34.35 -43.06 18.20
N ILE A 518 -33.07 -43.03 17.80
CA ILE A 518 -32.37 -44.18 17.22
C ILE A 518 -32.09 -45.21 18.30
N GLU A 519 -31.63 -44.78 19.49
CA GLU A 519 -31.43 -45.67 20.64
C GLU A 519 -32.73 -46.37 21.06
N ASP A 520 -33.85 -45.64 21.11
CA ASP A 520 -35.16 -46.18 21.47
C ASP A 520 -35.66 -47.18 20.41
N PHE A 521 -35.41 -46.92 19.12
CA PHE A 521 -35.73 -47.86 18.04
C PHE A 521 -34.89 -49.14 18.15
N ILE A 522 -33.57 -49.01 18.33
CA ILE A 522 -32.65 -50.14 18.50
C ILE A 522 -33.04 -51.00 19.71
N ASN A 523 -33.46 -50.37 20.81
CA ASN A 523 -33.89 -51.04 22.03
C ASN A 523 -35.36 -51.50 22.00
N ARG A 524 -36.04 -51.42 20.85
CA ARG A 524 -37.45 -51.82 20.63
C ARG A 524 -38.47 -51.09 21.52
N LYS A 525 -38.18 -49.85 21.91
CA LYS A 525 -39.15 -48.97 22.60
C LYS A 525 -40.04 -48.23 21.61
N THR A 526 -39.62 -48.10 20.35
CA THR A 526 -40.39 -47.54 19.23
C THR A 526 -40.42 -48.52 18.06
N ASN A 527 -41.53 -48.59 17.33
CA ASN A 527 -41.73 -49.51 16.20
C ASN A 527 -41.52 -48.84 14.82
N SER A 528 -41.26 -47.54 14.79
CA SER A 528 -41.07 -46.75 13.57
C SER A 528 -39.64 -46.22 13.50
N LEU A 529 -39.01 -46.34 12.33
CA LEU A 529 -37.72 -45.70 12.05
C LEU A 529 -37.86 -44.19 12.28
N PRO A 530 -36.94 -43.53 13.01
CA PRO A 530 -36.97 -42.09 13.16
C PRO A 530 -36.92 -41.38 11.80
N MET A 531 -37.70 -40.30 11.65
CA MET A 531 -37.61 -39.44 10.47
C MET A 531 -36.22 -38.79 10.39
N LEU A 532 -35.76 -38.52 9.18
CA LEU A 532 -34.47 -37.86 8.91
C LEU A 532 -34.32 -36.61 9.79
N PHE A 533 -33.27 -36.55 10.61
CA PHE A 533 -32.96 -35.34 11.36
C PHE A 533 -32.66 -34.21 10.37
N ASN A 534 -33.32 -33.05 10.53
CA ASN A 534 -33.28 -31.90 9.63
C ASN A 534 -31.98 -31.80 8.81
N SER A 535 -32.09 -32.05 7.50
CA SER A 535 -30.98 -32.03 6.54
C SER A 535 -30.27 -30.67 6.42
N ASP A 536 -30.89 -29.61 6.94
CA ASP A 536 -30.35 -28.26 6.94
C ASP A 536 -29.36 -28.00 8.10
N VAL A 537 -29.37 -28.85 9.14
CA VAL A 537 -28.52 -28.66 10.32
C VAL A 537 -27.09 -29.09 10.01
N LEU A 538 -26.87 -30.26 9.43
CA LEU A 538 -25.54 -30.61 8.92
C LEU A 538 -25.53 -30.33 7.43
N CYS A 539 -24.67 -29.43 6.99
CA CYS A 539 -24.42 -29.25 5.57
C CYS A 539 -24.20 -30.64 4.95
N PHE A 540 -25.02 -31.03 3.95
CA PHE A 540 -25.00 -32.33 3.25
C PHE A 540 -23.59 -32.88 2.90
N LYS A 541 -22.59 -32.01 2.92
CA LYS A 541 -21.18 -32.27 2.66
C LYS A 541 -20.42 -33.00 3.79
N MET A 542 -20.99 -33.18 4.99
CA MET A 542 -20.30 -33.75 6.17
C MET A 542 -20.99 -34.97 6.83
N ASN A 543 -22.00 -35.55 6.18
CA ASN A 543 -22.78 -36.70 6.65
C ASN A 543 -22.00 -38.03 6.79
N TRP A 544 -20.70 -38.02 6.53
CA TRP A 544 -19.84 -39.19 6.52
C TRP A 544 -18.86 -39.22 7.69
N ILE A 545 -18.69 -38.13 8.44
CA ILE A 545 -17.69 -38.04 9.52
C ILE A 545 -17.95 -39.10 10.61
N TYR A 546 -19.19 -39.19 11.08
CA TYR A 546 -19.59 -40.15 12.11
C TYR A 546 -19.44 -41.59 11.62
N TYR A 547 -19.83 -41.87 10.38
CA TYR A 547 -19.58 -43.18 9.76
C TYR A 547 -18.10 -43.56 9.70
N LEU A 548 -17.22 -42.66 9.21
CA LEU A 548 -15.79 -42.98 9.11
C LEU A 548 -15.14 -43.22 10.47
N LEU A 549 -15.56 -42.47 11.50
CA LEU A 549 -15.12 -42.72 12.88
C LEU A 549 -15.65 -44.07 13.39
N ALA A 550 -16.92 -44.38 13.14
CA ALA A 550 -17.53 -45.64 13.54
C ALA A 550 -16.84 -46.86 12.90
N ASP A 551 -16.58 -46.80 11.59
CA ASP A 551 -15.86 -47.83 10.86
C ASP A 551 -14.44 -48.01 11.42
N TYR A 552 -13.69 -46.92 11.63
CA TYR A 552 -12.36 -46.98 12.23
C TYR A 552 -12.36 -47.71 13.59
N TYR A 553 -13.25 -47.31 14.50
CA TYR A 553 -13.34 -47.92 15.82
C TYR A 553 -13.79 -49.39 15.74
N PHE A 554 -14.68 -49.71 14.82
CA PHE A 554 -15.10 -51.09 14.55
C PHE A 554 -13.92 -51.96 14.10
N LYS A 555 -13.13 -51.51 13.11
CA LYS A 555 -11.95 -52.25 12.64
C LYS A 555 -10.83 -52.31 13.68
N CYS A 556 -10.77 -51.35 14.60
CA CYS A 556 -9.89 -51.38 15.77
C CYS A 556 -10.41 -52.24 16.93
N ARG A 557 -11.59 -52.86 16.79
CA ARG A 557 -12.28 -53.69 17.80
C ARG A 557 -12.70 -52.91 19.06
N ASP A 558 -12.79 -51.58 19.00
CA ASP A 558 -13.43 -50.77 20.04
C ASP A 558 -14.93 -50.67 19.74
N PHE A 559 -15.63 -51.76 20.00
CA PHE A 559 -17.05 -51.88 19.67
C PHE A 559 -17.94 -50.89 20.45
N SER A 560 -17.49 -50.42 21.62
CA SER A 560 -18.29 -49.47 22.41
C SER A 560 -18.32 -48.09 21.74
N LYS A 561 -17.17 -47.58 21.31
CA LYS A 561 -17.12 -46.32 20.55
C LYS A 561 -17.73 -46.48 19.16
N ALA A 562 -17.52 -47.62 18.51
CA ALA A 562 -18.11 -47.89 17.20
C ALA A 562 -19.64 -47.79 17.24
N ILE A 563 -20.30 -48.42 18.23
CA ILE A 563 -21.75 -48.33 18.41
C ILE A 563 -22.20 -46.88 18.57
N GLN A 564 -21.54 -46.10 19.43
CA GLN A 564 -21.90 -44.69 19.66
C GLN A 564 -21.82 -43.87 18.37
N TYR A 565 -20.73 -44.00 17.61
CA TYR A 565 -20.57 -43.27 16.36
C TYR A 565 -21.52 -43.76 15.25
N TYR A 566 -21.86 -45.06 15.19
CA TYR A 566 -22.89 -45.56 14.29
C TYR A 566 -24.29 -45.02 14.66
N GLU A 567 -24.62 -44.90 15.95
CA GLU A 567 -25.88 -44.30 16.41
C GLU A 567 -25.96 -42.81 16.01
N MET A 568 -24.86 -42.07 16.14
CA MET A 568 -24.78 -40.68 15.65
C MET A 568 -24.94 -40.61 14.14
N ASP A 569 -24.31 -41.50 13.38
CA ASP A 569 -24.44 -41.54 11.92
C ASP A 569 -25.87 -41.86 11.49
N LEU A 570 -26.52 -42.86 12.11
CA LEU A 570 -27.91 -43.21 11.85
C LEU A 570 -28.90 -42.12 12.28
N THR A 571 -28.52 -41.24 13.21
CA THR A 571 -29.31 -40.05 13.53
C THR A 571 -29.30 -39.06 12.35
N VAL A 572 -28.19 -38.98 11.62
CA VAL A 572 -28.03 -38.13 10.42
C VAL A 572 -28.66 -38.77 9.18
N ASP A 573 -28.41 -40.07 8.98
CA ASP A 573 -28.88 -40.85 7.83
C ASP A 573 -29.43 -42.21 8.30
N PRO A 574 -30.71 -42.28 8.71
CA PRO A 574 -31.34 -43.51 9.18
C PRO A 574 -31.40 -44.62 8.13
N THR A 575 -31.14 -44.29 6.85
CA THR A 575 -31.26 -45.24 5.73
C THR A 575 -29.94 -45.92 5.38
N ARG A 576 -28.82 -45.52 5.99
CA ARG A 576 -27.50 -46.08 5.67
C ARG A 576 -27.37 -47.54 6.10
N PHE A 577 -27.36 -48.43 5.12
CA PHE A 577 -27.24 -49.88 5.34
C PHE A 577 -25.96 -50.26 6.10
N ASP A 578 -24.80 -49.73 5.71
CA ASP A 578 -23.52 -50.06 6.34
C ASP A 578 -23.49 -49.75 7.84
N SER A 579 -24.14 -48.67 8.27
CA SER A 579 -24.21 -48.28 9.69
C SER A 579 -25.08 -49.25 10.49
N TRP A 580 -26.20 -49.72 9.92
CA TRP A 580 -27.02 -50.80 10.51
C TRP A 580 -26.30 -52.14 10.57
N ALA A 581 -25.53 -52.49 9.54
CA ALA A 581 -24.71 -53.69 9.54
C ALA A 581 -23.60 -53.59 10.62
N GLY A 582 -22.89 -52.47 10.65
CA GLY A 582 -21.80 -52.19 11.60
C GLY A 582 -22.24 -52.22 13.06
N ILE A 583 -23.37 -51.61 13.40
CA ILE A 583 -23.90 -51.65 14.78
C ILE A 583 -24.34 -53.05 15.19
N SER A 584 -24.96 -53.81 14.27
CA SER A 584 -25.42 -55.19 14.52
C SER A 584 -24.23 -56.11 14.81
N LEU A 585 -23.20 -56.06 13.97
CA LEU A 585 -21.97 -56.82 14.14
C LEU A 585 -21.23 -56.42 15.43
N SER A 586 -21.16 -55.13 15.73
CA SER A 586 -20.52 -54.63 16.97
C SER A 586 -21.22 -55.17 18.23
N LYS A 587 -22.56 -55.18 18.24
CA LYS A 587 -23.35 -55.74 19.35
C LYS A 587 -23.18 -57.25 19.45
N ALA A 588 -23.19 -57.97 18.32
CA ALA A 588 -22.94 -59.41 18.29
C ALA A 588 -21.56 -59.75 18.89
N SER A 589 -20.50 -59.07 18.48
CA SER A 589 -19.15 -59.27 19.05
C SER A 589 -19.08 -58.94 20.55
N LYS A 590 -19.80 -57.91 21.03
CA LYS A 590 -19.90 -57.64 22.47
C LYS A 590 -20.62 -58.77 23.22
N CYS A 591 -21.69 -59.34 22.65
CA CYS A 591 -22.35 -60.50 23.24
C CYS A 591 -21.43 -61.73 23.26
N GLU A 592 -20.72 -62.02 22.17
CA GLU A 592 -19.76 -63.14 22.09
C GLU A 592 -18.65 -63.01 23.13
N THR A 593 -18.04 -61.83 23.25
CA THR A 593 -17.01 -61.56 24.27
C THR A 593 -17.53 -61.70 25.69
N MET A 594 -18.76 -61.26 25.98
CA MET A 594 -19.40 -61.49 27.28
C MET A 594 -19.61 -62.99 27.55
N ILE A 595 -20.15 -63.74 26.57
CA ILE A 595 -20.39 -65.18 26.71
C ILE A 595 -19.07 -65.93 26.95
N GLY A 596 -18.04 -65.65 26.15
CA GLY A 596 -16.72 -66.26 26.30
C GLY A 596 -16.08 -65.97 27.67
N SER A 597 -16.24 -64.75 28.20
CA SER A 597 -15.76 -64.41 29.54
C SER A 597 -16.46 -65.22 30.64
N ILE A 598 -17.74 -65.53 30.48
CA ILE A 598 -18.54 -66.34 31.41
C ILE A 598 -18.10 -67.81 31.36
N GLU A 599 -17.77 -68.34 30.17
CA GLU A 599 -17.24 -69.70 30.02
C GLU A 599 -15.86 -69.88 30.66
N VAL A 600 -14.98 -68.87 30.54
CA VAL A 600 -13.67 -68.85 31.21
C VAL A 600 -13.82 -68.81 32.74
N LEU A 601 -14.81 -68.06 33.25
CA LEU A 601 -15.11 -68.03 34.70
C LEU A 601 -15.68 -69.37 35.19
N ARG A 602 -16.53 -70.03 34.41
CA ARG A 602 -17.07 -71.37 34.73
C ARG A 602 -16.00 -72.45 34.73
N THR A 603 -15.03 -72.39 33.81
CA THR A 603 -13.90 -73.35 33.77
C THR A 603 -12.92 -73.11 34.91
N LYS A 604 -12.66 -71.86 35.33
CA LYS A 604 -11.88 -71.58 36.55
C LYS A 604 -12.58 -72.05 37.83
N ARG A 605 -13.91 -71.88 37.95
CA ARG A 605 -14.68 -72.41 39.10
C ARG A 605 -14.77 -73.93 39.19
N LYS A 606 -14.56 -74.66 38.08
CA LYS A 606 -14.48 -76.13 38.08
C LYS A 606 -13.07 -76.68 38.40
N ARG A 607 -12.06 -75.79 38.49
CA ARG A 607 -10.66 -76.14 38.80
C ARG A 607 -10.25 -75.78 40.24
N ILE A 608 -11.17 -75.19 41.01
CA ILE A 608 -11.14 -75.08 42.48
C ILE A 608 -12.09 -76.16 42.98
#